data_AF-A0AAD7EYE7-F1
#
_entry.id   AF-A0AAD7EYE7-F1
#
_cell.length_a   1.000
_cell.length_b   1.000
_cell.length_c   1.000
_cell.angle_alpha   90.00
_cell.angle_beta   90.00
_cell.angle_gamma   90.00
#
_symmetry.space_group_name_H-M   'P 1'
#
loop_
_entity.id
_entity.type
_entity.pdbx_description
1 polymer ?
#
loop_
_entity_poly.entity_id
_entity_poly.type
_entity_poly.pdbx_seq_one_letter_code
_entity_poly.pdbx_strand_id
1 'polypeptide(L)' 'YWSLDPLGGENPSPEEVVQLGFPTIELRIGADVRTWDASVYQGIGKFYEAKGFNPDTQDVARHLRHQLWKL' A
#
# COMPACT_ATOMS: atom_id res chain seq x y z
N TYR A 1 -8.20 -15.12 -11.34
CA TYR A 1 -8.69 -14.15 -12.33
C TYR A 1 -9.31 -14.94 -13.47
N TRP A 2 -10.62 -14.85 -13.66
CA TRP A 2 -11.28 -15.43 -14.82
C TRP A 2 -11.68 -14.28 -15.74
N SER A 3 -10.99 -14.18 -16.87
CA SER A 3 -11.41 -13.42 -18.04
C SER A 3 -11.59 -14.44 -19.15
N LEU A 4 -12.77 -14.48 -19.78
CA LEU A 4 -13.02 -15.25 -21.00
C LEU A 4 -12.58 -14.48 -22.25
N ASP A 5 -12.01 -13.28 -22.09
CA ASP A 5 -11.43 -12.49 -23.16
C ASP A 5 -9.89 -12.63 -23.13
N PRO A 6 -9.29 -13.33 -24.11
CA PRO A 6 -7.84 -13.49 -24.23
C PRO A 6 -7.11 -12.22 -24.72
N LEU A 7 -7.85 -11.20 -25.18
CA LEU A 7 -7.30 -9.94 -25.71
C LEU A 7 -7.52 -8.74 -24.77
N GLY A 8 -8.36 -8.90 -23.74
CA GLY A 8 -8.60 -7.90 -22.68
C GLY A 8 -9.18 -6.58 -23.19
N GLY A 9 -9.85 -6.60 -24.34
CA GLY A 9 -10.32 -5.43 -25.07
C GLY A 9 -11.78 -5.08 -24.81
N GLU A 10 -12.58 -6.03 -24.34
CA GLU A 10 -14.01 -5.81 -24.12
C GLU A 10 -14.27 -5.58 -22.64
N ASN A 11 -14.18 -4.31 -22.22
CA ASN A 11 -14.76 -3.89 -20.95
C ASN A 11 -16.21 -3.49 -21.24
N PRO A 12 -17.22 -4.36 -20.99
CA PRO A 12 -18.61 -4.06 -21.28
C PRO A 12 -19.03 -2.79 -20.54
N SER A 13 -19.88 -2.00 -21.18
CA SER A 13 -20.43 -0.80 -20.57
C SER A 13 -21.22 -1.15 -19.30
N PRO A 14 -21.34 -0.23 -18.32
CA PRO A 14 -22.10 -0.48 -17.10
C PRO A 14 -23.54 -0.94 -17.35
N GLU A 15 -24.16 -0.48 -18.44
CA GLU A 15 -25.52 -0.85 -18.85
C GLU A 15 -25.60 -2.32 -19.30
N GLU A 16 -24.60 -2.81 -20.03
CA GLU A 16 -24.51 -4.21 -20.48
C GLU A 16 -24.25 -5.15 -19.30
N VAL A 17 -23.41 -4.75 -18.34
CA VAL A 17 -23.14 -5.54 -17.12
C VAL A 17 -24.41 -5.74 -16.29
N VAL A 18 -25.24 -4.68 -16.15
CA VAL A 18 -26.52 -4.73 -15.45
C VAL A 18 -27.53 -5.61 -16.17
N GLN A 19 -27.62 -5.54 -17.50
CA GLN A 19 -28.53 -6.38 -18.30
C GLN A 19 -28.17 -7.88 -18.24
N LEU A 20 -26.88 -8.20 -18.10
CA LEU A 20 -26.39 -9.57 -17.94
C LEU A 20 -26.60 -10.14 -16.52
N GLY A 21 -27.13 -9.34 -15.59
CA GLY A 21 -27.41 -9.77 -14.22
C GLY A 21 -26.17 -9.96 -13.36
N PHE A 22 -25.01 -9.46 -13.79
CA PHE A 22 -23.80 -9.52 -12.98
C PHE A 22 -23.84 -8.44 -11.89
N PRO A 23 -23.51 -8.78 -10.63
CA PRO A 23 -23.38 -7.78 -9.58
C PRO A 23 -22.21 -6.86 -9.90
N THR A 24 -22.49 -5.57 -10.05
CA THR A 24 -21.45 -4.54 -10.16
C THR A 24 -20.92 -4.23 -8.76
N ILE A 25 -19.63 -4.43 -8.53
CA ILE A 25 -18.98 -4.11 -7.26
C ILE A 25 -18.16 -2.83 -7.43
N GLU A 26 -18.58 -1.75 -6.76
CA GLU A 26 -17.76 -0.55 -6.65
C GLU A 26 -16.71 -0.73 -5.54
N LEU A 27 -15.45 -0.85 -5.92
CA LEU A 27 -14.33 -0.82 -4.97
C LEU A 27 -13.87 0.64 -4.78
N ARG A 28 -13.98 1.13 -3.54
CA ARG A 28 -13.40 2.41 -3.14
C ARG A 28 -12.25 2.15 -2.17
N ILE A 29 -11.05 2.56 -2.56
CA ILE A 29 -9.86 2.51 -1.70
C ILE A 29 -9.60 3.94 -1.24
N GLY A 30 -9.83 4.20 0.05
CA GLY A 30 -9.40 5.44 0.71
C GLY A 30 -8.01 5.24 1.32
N ALA A 31 -7.13 6.23 1.15
CA ALA A 31 -5.82 6.24 1.79
C ALA A 31 -5.72 7.48 2.69
N ASP A 32 -5.72 7.25 4.00
CA ASP A 32 -5.40 8.29 4.97
C ASP A 32 -3.89 8.32 5.19
N VAL A 33 -3.23 9.34 4.64
CA VAL A 33 -1.81 9.56 4.83
C VAL A 33 -1.62 10.63 5.89
N ARG A 34 -0.95 10.26 6.98
CA ARG A 34 -0.46 11.22 7.98
C ARG A 34 1.05 11.36 7.83
N THR A 35 1.50 12.59 7.62
CA THR A 35 2.92 12.93 7.53
C THR A 35 3.35 13.68 8.78
N TRP A 36 4.57 13.44 9.23
CA TRP A 36 5.22 14.31 10.21
C TRP A 36 6.04 15.40 9.53
N ASP A 37 6.45 16.40 10.30
CA ASP A 37 7.40 17.40 9.83
C ASP A 37 8.77 16.76 9.54
N ALA A 38 9.53 17.32 8.60
CA ALA A 38 10.86 16.83 8.22
C ALA A 38 11.82 16.70 9.41
N SER A 39 11.72 17.59 10.40
CA SER A 39 12.52 17.56 11.63
C SER A 39 12.30 16.29 12.45
N VAL A 40 11.09 15.74 12.44
CA VAL A 40 10.76 14.50 13.15
C VAL A 40 11.48 13.32 12.49
N TYR A 41 11.46 13.24 11.16
CA TYR A 41 12.17 12.18 10.43
C TYR A 41 13.69 12.26 10.66
N GLN A 42 14.26 13.48 10.70
CA GLN A 42 15.67 13.68 11.03
C GLN A 42 16.00 13.24 12.47
N GLY A 43 15.12 13.54 13.43
CA GLY A 43 15.26 13.12 14.82
C GLY A 43 15.22 11.60 14.98
N ILE A 44 14.30 10.94 14.28
CA ILE A 44 14.21 9.47 14.25
C ILE A 44 15.49 8.86 13.64
N GLY A 45 15.98 9.43 12.54
CA GLY A 45 17.24 9.00 11.91
C GLY A 45 18.42 9.02 12.90
N LYS A 46 18.65 10.18 13.54
CA LYS A 46 19.70 10.35 14.56
C LYS A 46 19.57 9.39 15.73
N PHE A 47 18.34 9.11 16.17
CA PHE A 47 18.09 8.16 17.25
C PHE A 47 18.51 6.73 16.87
N TYR A 48 18.22 6.30 15.64
CA TYR A 48 18.62 4.97 15.18
C TYR A 48 20.12 4.88 14.89
N GLU A 49 20.74 5.94 14.34
CA GLU A 49 22.19 6.06 14.22
C GLU A 49 22.88 5.91 15.59
N ALA A 50 22.37 6.60 16.62
CA ALA A 50 22.89 6.49 17.99
C ALA A 50 22.74 5.07 18.59
N LYS A 51 21.78 4.28 18.10
CA LYS A 51 21.62 2.86 18.46
C LYS A 51 22.53 1.92 17.64
N GLY A 52 23.36 2.46 16.75
CA GLY A 52 24.27 1.70 15.91
C GLY A 52 23.66 1.19 14.60
N PHE A 53 22.49 1.69 14.19
CA PHE A 53 21.94 1.37 12.87
C PHE A 53 22.62 2.21 11.79
N ASN A 54 22.89 1.58 10.65
CA ASN A 54 23.39 2.27 9.48
C ASN A 54 22.20 2.91 8.71
N PRO A 55 22.20 4.24 8.49
CA PRO A 55 21.13 4.93 7.75
C PRO A 55 21.11 4.58 6.25
N ASP A 56 22.24 4.11 5.70
CA ASP A 56 22.35 3.70 4.30
C ASP A 56 21.81 2.28 4.05
N THR A 57 21.38 1.58 5.11
CA THR A 57 20.81 0.24 5.01
C THR A 57 19.33 0.24 5.37
N GLN A 58 18.64 -0.83 4.96
CA GLN A 58 17.24 -1.04 5.33
C GLN A 58 17.06 -1.64 6.74
N ASP A 59 18.09 -1.59 7.59
CA ASP A 59 18.08 -2.29 8.88
C ASP A 59 17.06 -1.69 9.86
N VAL A 60 16.88 -0.36 9.83
CA VAL A 60 15.84 0.33 10.63
C VAL A 60 14.45 -0.14 10.20
N ALA A 61 14.18 -0.19 8.89
CA ALA A 61 12.89 -0.65 8.37
C ALA A 61 12.63 -2.13 8.72
N ARG A 62 13.65 -2.98 8.64
CA ARG A 62 13.55 -4.40 9.03
C ARG A 62 13.29 -4.55 10.53
N HIS A 63 14.00 -3.79 11.36
CA HIS A 63 13.81 -3.79 12.81
C HIS A 63 12.39 -3.36 13.20
N LEU A 64 11.90 -2.26 12.64
CA LEU A 64 10.54 -1.76 12.87
C LEU A 64 9.48 -2.78 12.43
N ARG A 65 9.66 -3.39 11.25
CA ARG A 65 8.80 -4.46 10.76
C ARG A 65 8.72 -5.59 11.78
N HIS A 66 9.86 -6.09 12.27
CA HIS A 66 9.89 -7.17 13.27
C HIS A 66 9.19 -6.81 14.58
N GLN A 67 9.26 -5.55 15.04
CA GLN A 67 8.56 -5.11 16.24
C GLN A 67 7.05 -5.06 16.05
N LEU A 68 6.58 -4.61 14.88
CA LEU A 68 5.15 -4.55 14.55
C LEU A 68 4.49 -5.93 14.51
N TRP A 69 5.21 -6.97 14.09
CA TRP A 69 4.68 -8.35 14.10
C TRP A 69 4.66 -9.02 15.48
N LYS A 70 5.21 -8.38 16.52
CA LYS A 70 5.20 -8.89 17.90
C LYS A 70 4.10 -8.27 18.78
N LEU A 71 3.37 -7.30 18.24
CA LEU A 71 2.18 -6.69 18.85
C LEU A 71 0.93 -7.50 18.48
#